data_AF-A0A9E8RW10-F1
#
_entry.id   AF-A0A9E8RW10-F1
#
_cell.length_a   1.000
_cell.length_b   1.000
_cell.length_c   1.000
_cell.angle_alpha   90.00
_cell.angle_beta   90.00
_cell.angle_gamma   90.00
#
_symmetry.space_group_name_H-M   'P 1'
#
loop_
_entity.id
_entity.type
_entity.pdbx_description
1 polymer ?
#
loop_
_entity_poly.entity_id
_entity_poly.type
_entity_poly.pdbx_seq_one_letter_code
_entity_poly.pdbx_strand_id
1 'polypeptide(L)' 'MKFVDDLYTYYKESLTTDEEDIDLLVGSILQDLSREDLIHLLSELSYDDLYKLTGTYIAKELKAKLMKDWTIDKHHVIH' A
#
# COMPACT_ATOMS: atom_id res chain seq x y z
N MET A 1 -4.11 14.41 -1.39
CA MET A 1 -5.53 14.03 -1.20
C MET A 1 -5.95 14.58 0.15
N LYS A 2 -7.18 15.09 0.27
CA LYS A 2 -7.66 15.72 1.51
C LYS A 2 -7.52 14.79 2.72
N PHE A 3 -7.76 13.49 2.54
CA PHE A 3 -7.59 12.49 3.59
C PHE A 3 -6.18 12.44 4.18
N VAL A 4 -5.12 12.47 3.36
CA VAL A 4 -3.72 12.48 3.86
C VAL A 4 -3.42 13.77 4.60
N ASP A 5 -3.92 14.91 4.12
CA ASP A 5 -3.74 16.21 4.77
C ASP A 5 -4.46 16.24 6.13
N ASP A 6 -5.65 15.65 6.20
CA ASP A 6 -6.43 15.49 7.43
C ASP A 6 -5.66 14.57 8.41
N LEU A 7 -5.20 13.39 7.98
CA LEU A 7 -4.41 12.48 8.81
C LEU A 7 -3.13 13.14 9.33
N TYR A 8 -2.39 13.83 8.47
CA TYR A 8 -1.21 14.57 8.90
C TYR A 8 -1.57 15.62 9.95
N THR A 9 -2.67 16.36 9.76
CA THR A 9 -3.12 17.37 10.74
C THR A 9 -3.47 16.76 12.10
N TYR A 10 -4.17 15.62 12.11
CA TYR A 10 -4.59 14.94 13.34
C TYR A 10 -3.42 14.27 14.08
N TYR A 11 -2.49 13.67 13.33
CA TYR A 11 -1.46 12.83 13.90
C TYR A 11 -0.08 13.48 13.97
N LYS A 12 0.19 14.64 13.35
CA LYS A 12 1.52 15.30 13.37
C LYS A 12 2.11 15.53 14.77
N GLU A 13 1.29 15.68 15.80
CA GLU A 13 1.77 15.88 17.19
C GLU A 13 2.05 14.56 17.91
N SER A 14 1.48 13.44 17.41
CA SER A 14 1.58 12.10 17.98
C SER A 14 2.44 11.15 17.13
N LEU A 15 2.73 11.50 15.88
CA LEU A 15 3.68 10.82 15.02
C LEU A 15 5.07 11.05 15.58
N THR A 16 5.54 10.06 16.34
CA THR A 16 6.95 9.84 16.58
C THR A 16 7.66 9.64 15.24
N THR A 17 8.90 10.10 15.15
CA THR A 17 9.65 10.22 13.88
C THR A 17 10.04 8.89 13.23
N ASP A 18 9.54 7.75 13.71
CA ASP A 18 9.89 6.43 13.19
C ASP A 18 8.93 5.99 12.07
N GLU A 19 9.48 5.47 10.98
CA GLU A 19 8.72 4.99 9.83
C GLU A 19 7.82 3.80 10.22
N GLU A 20 8.25 2.97 11.18
CA GLU A 20 7.46 1.84 11.69
C GLU A 20 6.15 2.29 12.37
N ASP A 21 6.16 3.42 13.09
CA ASP A 21 4.96 3.94 13.76
C ASP A 21 3.92 4.47 12.75
N ILE A 22 4.40 5.02 11.62
CA ILE A 22 3.54 5.49 10.53
C ILE A 22 2.85 4.30 9.85
N ASP A 23 3.57 3.23 9.58
CA ASP A 23 3.01 2.02 8.95
C ASP A 23 1.97 1.35 9.85
N LEU A 24 2.23 1.26 11.16
CA LEU A 24 1.28 0.74 12.14
C LEU A 24 0.01 1.61 12.22
N LEU A 25 0.17 2.93 12.26
CA LEU A 25 -0.95 3.88 12.27
C LEU A 25 -1.81 3.71 11.01
N VAL A 26 -1.21 3.77 9.82
CA VAL A 26 -1.93 3.59 8.55
C VAL A 26 -2.62 2.24 8.53
N GLY A 27 -1.95 1.17 8.96
CA GLY A 27 -2.53 -0.17 9.05
C GLY A 27 -3.79 -0.22 9.91
N SER A 28 -3.75 0.37 11.11
CA SER A 28 -4.92 0.43 12.01
C SER A 28 -6.09 1.21 11.41
N ILE A 29 -5.84 2.36 10.76
CA ILE A 29 -6.87 3.15 10.11
C ILE A 29 -7.52 2.36 8.97
N LEU A 30 -6.72 1.71 8.12
CA LEU A 30 -7.23 0.96 6.98
C LEU A 30 -7.99 -0.31 7.38
N GLN A 31 -7.68 -0.91 8.54
CA GLN A 31 -8.39 -2.09 9.06
C GLN A 31 -9.86 -1.81 9.39
N ASP A 32 -10.19 -0.57 9.76
CA ASP A 32 -11.55 -0.16 10.09
C ASP A 32 -12.40 0.22 8.86
N LEU A 33 -11.77 0.32 7.68
CA LEU A 33 -12.45 0.72 6.45
C LEU A 33 -13.07 -0.47 5.72
N SER A 34 -14.30 -0.29 5.22
CA SER A 34 -14.90 -1.22 4.29
C SER A 34 -14.25 -1.13 2.90
N ARG A 35 -14.54 -2.10 2.04
CA ARG A 35 -14.08 -2.07 0.63
C ARG A 35 -14.62 -0.82 -0.09
N GLU A 36 -15.85 -0.44 0.22
CA GLU A 36 -16.52 0.73 -0.35
C GLU A 36 -15.82 2.02 0.10
N ASP A 37 -15.43 2.12 1.37
CA ASP A 37 -14.68 3.27 1.90
C ASP A 37 -13.31 3.40 1.22
N LEU A 38 -12.61 2.27 1.02
CA LEU A 38 -11.33 2.26 0.30
C LEU A 38 -11.50 2.73 -1.15
N ILE A 39 -12.56 2.31 -1.84
CA ILE A 39 -12.84 2.77 -3.21
C ILE A 39 -13.15 4.27 -3.21
N HIS A 40 -13.90 4.75 -2.23
CA HIS A 40 -14.19 6.17 -2.10
C HIS A 40 -12.91 6.98 -1.90
N LEU A 41 -12.02 6.52 -1.00
CA LEU A 41 -10.72 7.14 -0.76
C LEU A 41 -9.85 7.19 -2.03
N LEU A 42 -9.79 6.07 -2.78
CA LEU A 42 -9.07 6.02 -4.04
C LEU A 42 -9.66 6.94 -5.11
N SER A 43 -10.96 7.22 -5.06
CA SER A 43 -11.62 8.14 -6.00
C SER A 43 -11.25 9.62 -5.77
N GLU A 44 -10.71 9.96 -4.59
CA GLU A 44 -10.21 11.31 -4.28
C GLU A 44 -8.80 11.58 -4.81
N LEU A 45 -8.12 10.54 -5.34
CA LEU A 45 -6.80 10.70 -5.92
C LEU A 45 -6.85 11.50 -7.23
N SER A 46 -5.79 12.26 -7.48
CA SER A 46 -5.56 12.80 -8.82
C SER A 46 -5.35 11.65 -9.80
N TYR A 47 -5.59 11.87 -11.09
CA TYR A 47 -5.33 10.87 -12.12
C TYR A 47 -3.87 10.36 -12.05
N ASP A 48 -2.91 11.26 -11.87
CA ASP A 48 -1.48 10.91 -11.81
C ASP A 48 -1.16 10.02 -10.60
N ASP A 49 -1.75 10.32 -9.44
CA ASP A 49 -1.52 9.52 -8.23
C ASP A 49 -2.22 8.17 -8.31
N LEU A 50 -3.45 8.13 -8.85
CA LEU A 50 -4.16 6.88 -9.12
C LEU A 50 -3.39 6.02 -10.13
N TYR A 51 -2.85 6.62 -11.19
CA TYR A 51 -2.03 5.95 -12.19
C TYR A 51 -0.77 5.36 -11.56
N LYS A 52 -0.03 6.14 -10.77
CA LYS A 52 1.17 5.68 -10.05
C LYS A 52 0.86 4.55 -9.08
N LEU A 53 -0.19 4.68 -8.27
CA LEU A 53 -0.60 3.67 -7.30
C LEU A 53 -0.96 2.36 -7.99
N THR A 54 -1.80 2.45 -9.03
CA THR A 54 -2.26 1.29 -9.81
C THR A 54 -1.08 0.58 -10.48
N GLY A 55 -0.20 1.35 -11.15
CA GLY A 55 0.99 0.79 -11.80
C GLY A 55 1.95 0.13 -10.81
N THR A 56 2.15 0.73 -9.63
CA THR A 56 3.00 0.20 -8.57
C THR A 56 2.47 -1.13 -8.04
N TYR A 57 1.17 -1.21 -7.76
CA TYR A 57 0.54 -2.44 -7.28
C TYR A 57 0.62 -3.57 -8.32
N ILE A 58 0.27 -3.29 -9.58
CA ILE A 58 0.38 -4.28 -10.67
C ILE A 58 1.81 -4.77 -10.83
N ALA A 59 2.80 -3.86 -10.83
CA ALA A 59 4.19 -4.23 -10.96
C ALA A 59 4.69 -5.08 -9.77
N LYS A 60 4.27 -4.77 -8.54
CA LYS A 60 4.57 -5.56 -7.34
C LYS A 60 4.04 -6.99 -7.48
N GLU A 61 2.77 -7.15 -7.86
CA GLU A 61 2.14 -8.47 -8.03
C GLU A 61 2.81 -9.28 -9.15
N LEU A 62 3.16 -8.65 -10.26
CA LEU A 62 3.89 -9.32 -11.35
C LEU A 62 5.28 -9.80 -10.89
N LYS A 63 6.03 -8.96 -10.17
CA LYS A 63 7.34 -9.35 -9.62
C LYS A 63 7.21 -10.51 -8.65
N ALA A 64 6.21 -10.50 -7.76
CA ALA A 64 5.96 -11.58 -6.81
C ALA A 64 5.69 -12.92 -7.53
N LYS A 65 4.90 -12.90 -8.61
CA LYS A 65 4.65 -14.09 -9.43
C LYS A 65 5.93 -14.59 -10.11
N LEU A 66 6.70 -13.70 -10.74
CA LEU A 66 7.96 -14.07 -11.38
C LEU A 66 8.97 -14.66 -10.38
N MET A 67 9.09 -14.08 -9.19
CA MET A 67 9.97 -14.60 -8.13
C MET A 67 9.50 -15.98 -7.64
N LYS A 68 8.19 -16.20 -7.51
CA LYS A 68 7.64 -17.50 -7.16
C LYS A 68 7.98 -18.54 -8.22
N ASP A 69 7.79 -18.23 -9.50
CA ASP A 69 8.11 -19.12 -10.61
C ASP A 69 9.61 -19.46 -10.64
N TRP A 70 10.49 -18.46 -10.45
CA TRP A 70 11.94 -18.68 -10.34
C TRP A 70 12.34 -19.53 -9.14
N THR A 71 11.63 -19.42 -8.02
CA THR A 71 11.92 -20.21 -6.81
C THR A 71 11.47 -21.66 -6.96
N ILE A 72 10.36 -21.90 -7.67
CA ILE A 72 9.86 -23.23 -7.99
C ILE A 72 10.81 -23.93 -8.97
N ASP A 73 11.29 -23.24 -9.99
CA ASP A 73 12.22 -23.80 -10.98
C ASP A 73 13.53 -24.28 -10.32
N LYS A 74 14.10 -23.48 -9.40
CA LYS A 74 15.29 -23.86 -8.63
C LYS A 74 15.12 -25.10 -7.75
N HIS A 75 13.91 -25.40 -7.26
CA HIS A 75 13.64 -26.62 -6.50
C HIS A 75 13.46 -27.86 -7.39
N HIS A 76 13.21 -27.68 -8.69
CA HIS A 76 13.10 -28.79 -9.64
C HIS A 76 14.45 -29.24 -10.23
N VAL A 77 15.48 -28.38 -10.18
CA VAL A 77 16.84 -28.71 -10.65
C VAL A 77 17.72 -29.36 -9.57
N ILE A 78 17.25 -29.43 -8.32
CA ILE A 78 17.96 -30.09 -7.21
C ILE A 78 17.21 -31.37 -6.83
N HIS A 79 17.17 -32.34 -7.74
CA HIS A 79 16.88 -33.75 -7.44
C HIS A 79 17.56 -34.64 -8.47
#